data_AF-A0A1Q8WJM8-F1
#
_entry.id   AF-A0A1Q8WJM8-F1
#
_cell.length_a   1.000
_cell.length_b   1.000
_cell.length_c   1.000
_cell.angle_alpha   90.00
_cell.angle_beta   90.00
_cell.angle_gamma   90.00
#
_symmetry.space_group_name_H-M   'P 1'
#
loop_
_entity.id
_entity.type
_entity.pdbx_description
1 polymer ?
#
loop_
_entity_poly.entity_id
_entity_poly.type
_entity_poly.pdbx_seq_one_letter_code
_entity_poly.pdbx_strand_id
1 'polypeptide(L)'
;MRRRITVSKSGIELTQSNGHSLEIPWKEHPHLIGVRQADAVIVLKNHLETRYPIGYLPLSMRQLERLLSTFSTDGRLRARLSGPEALNTVLAVLEPTEEELTDGSWTWSRRSR
;
A
#
# COMPACT_ATOMS: atom_id res chain seq x y z
N MET A 1 -19.44 -3.01 6.46
CA MET A 1 -18.46 -2.52 5.48
C MET A 1 -17.38 -3.57 5.29
N ARG A 2 -16.95 -3.83 4.05
CA ARG A 2 -15.87 -4.79 3.77
C ARG A 2 -14.54 -4.05 3.73
N ARG A 3 -13.64 -4.36 4.67
CA ARG A 3 -12.29 -3.80 4.70
C ARG A 3 -11.50 -4.41 3.53
N ARG A 4 -11.00 -3.58 2.62
CA ARG A 4 -10.19 -4.03 1.46
C ARG A 4 -8.68 -3.86 1.69
N ILE A 5 -8.33 -2.99 2.63
CA ILE A 5 -6.97 -2.74 3.06
C ILE A 5 -6.98 -2.52 4.57
N THR A 6 -6.08 -3.21 5.28
CA THR A 6 -5.79 -2.96 6.69
C THR A 6 -4.31 -2.64 6.79
N VAL A 7 -3.97 -1.48 7.34
CA VAL A 7 -2.58 -1.09 7.59
C VAL A 7 -2.38 -1.04 9.10
N SER A 8 -1.43 -1.82 9.61
CA SER A 8 -1.16 -1.94 11.04
C SER A 8 0.33 -1.72 11.33
N LYS A 9 0.69 -1.69 12.62
CA LYS A 9 2.09 -1.60 13.05
C LYS A 9 2.94 -2.78 12.55
N SER A 10 2.36 -3.96 12.34
CA SER A 10 3.08 -5.19 11.98
C SER A 10 3.11 -5.47 10.47
N GLY A 11 2.08 -5.06 9.73
CA GLY A 11 1.99 -5.35 8.30
C GLY A 11 0.84 -4.62 7.60
N ILE A 12 0.64 -5.00 6.34
CA ILE A 12 -0.52 -4.65 5.53
C ILE A 12 -1.26 -5.92 5.15
N GLU A 13 -2.59 -5.86 5.22
CA GLU A 13 -3.47 -6.89 4.71
C GLU A 13 -4.26 -6.31 3.53
N LEU A 14 -4.25 -7.01 2.40
CA LEU A 14 -5.06 -6.71 1.22
C LEU A 14 -6.14 -7.78 1.08
N THR A 15 -7.40 -7.36 1.15
CA THR A 15 -8.55 -8.28 1.14
C THR A 15 -9.36 -8.12 -0.13
N GLN A 16 -9.49 -9.22 -0.86
CA GLN A 16 -10.25 -9.33 -2.09
C GLN A 16 -11.76 -9.32 -1.85
N SER A 17 -12.53 -9.04 -2.91
CA SER A 17 -14.01 -9.08 -2.86
C SER A 17 -14.60 -10.49 -2.79
N ASN A 18 -13.79 -11.55 -2.88
CA ASN A 18 -14.20 -12.94 -2.69
C ASN A 18 -13.90 -13.46 -1.26
N GLY A 19 -13.02 -12.78 -0.50
CA GLY A 19 -12.75 -13.07 0.91
C GLY A 19 -11.31 -13.49 1.17
N HIS A 20 -10.54 -13.75 0.12
CA HIS A 20 -9.12 -14.03 0.23
C HIS A 20 -8.37 -12.77 0.67
N SER A 21 -7.47 -12.94 1.64
CA SER A 21 -6.57 -11.91 2.12
C SER A 21 -5.12 -12.29 1.84
N LEU A 22 -4.32 -11.29 1.51
CA LEU A 22 -2.86 -11.37 1.48
C LEU A 22 -2.32 -10.50 2.61
N GLU A 23 -1.70 -11.11 3.60
CA GLU A 23 -0.98 -10.41 4.66
C GLU A 23 0.50 -10.31 4.31
N ILE A 24 1.05 -9.11 4.43
CA ILE A 24 2.44 -8.80 4.10
C ILE A 24 3.07 -8.11 5.31
N PRO A 25 3.94 -8.82 6.07
CA PRO A 25 4.61 -8.22 7.21
C PRO A 25 5.68 -7.22 6.78
N TRP A 26 5.77 -6.09 7.48
CA TRP A 26 6.80 -5.07 7.19
C TRP A 26 8.23 -5.56 7.39
N LYS A 27 8.43 -6.51 8.32
CA LYS A 27 9.74 -7.13 8.59
C LYS A 27 10.30 -7.90 7.39
N GLU A 28 9.44 -8.28 6.44
CA GLU A 28 9.83 -8.97 5.22
C GLU A 28 10.27 -7.98 4.13
N HIS A 29 10.36 -6.68 4.42
CA HIS A 29 10.75 -5.63 3.47
C HIS A 29 10.05 -5.78 2.10
N PRO A 30 8.72 -5.72 2.06
CA PRO A 30 8.00 -5.83 0.80
C PRO A 30 8.31 -4.68 -0.15
N HIS A 31 8.57 -5.03 -1.41
CA HIS A 31 8.82 -4.08 -2.50
C HIS A 31 8.00 -4.46 -3.72
N LEU A 32 7.29 -3.49 -4.31
CA LEU A 32 6.60 -3.70 -5.58
C LEU A 32 7.62 -3.70 -6.72
N ILE A 33 7.58 -4.69 -7.60
CA ILE A 33 8.46 -4.76 -8.78
C ILE A 33 7.71 -4.60 -10.11
N GLY A 34 6.39 -4.41 -10.06
CA GLY A 34 5.56 -4.13 -11.22
C GLY A 34 4.39 -5.10 -11.37
N VAL A 35 4.00 -5.34 -12.62
CA VAL A 35 2.82 -6.12 -12.98
C VAL A 35 3.21 -7.31 -13.85
N ARG A 36 2.70 -8.49 -13.53
CA ARG A 36 2.82 -9.71 -14.37
C ARG A 36 1.48 -10.43 -14.41
N GLN A 37 0.99 -10.75 -15.60
CA GLN A 37 -0.24 -11.53 -15.78
C GLN A 37 -1.46 -10.95 -15.01
N ALA A 38 -1.60 -9.63 -14.99
CA ALA A 38 -2.62 -8.89 -14.24
C ALA A 38 -2.49 -8.92 -12.70
N ASP A 39 -1.39 -9.45 -12.16
CA ASP A 39 -1.03 -9.38 -10.76
C ASP A 39 0.01 -8.31 -10.49
N ALA A 40 -0.15 -7.59 -9.39
CA ALA A 40 0.92 -6.83 -8.75
C ALA A 40 1.90 -7.82 -8.13
N VAL A 41 3.18 -7.71 -8.49
CA VAL A 41 4.23 -8.59 -8.00
C VAL A 41 5.02 -7.88 -6.90
N ILE A 42 5.01 -8.48 -5.72
CA ILE A 42 5.65 -7.95 -4.52
C ILE A 42 6.75 -8.91 -4.09
N VAL A 43 7.98 -8.41 -4.01
CA VAL A 43 9.15 -9.17 -3.56
C VAL A 43 9.36 -8.95 -2.07
N LEU A 44 9.70 -10.02 -1.37
CA LEU A 44 10.06 -10.03 0.04
C LEU A 44 11.58 -10.24 0.22
N LYS A 45 12.09 -10.04 1.44
CA LYS A 45 13.51 -10.06 1.82
C LYS A 45 14.31 -11.28 1.31
N ASN A 46 13.66 -12.45 1.17
CA ASN A 46 14.29 -13.68 0.69
C ASN A 46 14.09 -13.93 -0.82
N HIS A 47 13.81 -12.88 -1.59
CA HIS A 47 13.41 -12.96 -3.01
C HIS A 47 12.15 -13.80 -3.25
N LEU A 48 11.36 -14.01 -2.19
CA LEU A 48 10.07 -14.66 -2.33
C LEU A 48 9.11 -13.66 -2.99
N GLU A 49 8.55 -14.05 -4.11
CA GLU A 49 7.51 -13.29 -4.79
C GLU A 49 6.14 -13.69 -4.22
N THR A 50 5.35 -12.68 -3.86
CA THR A 50 3.91 -12.82 -3.68
C THR A 50 3.18 -11.99 -4.73
N ARG A 51 1.96 -12.41 -5.04
CA ARG A 51 1.13 -11.82 -6.10
C ARG A 51 -0.21 -11.38 -5.54
N TYR A 52 -0.66 -10.22 -6.00
CA TYR A 52 -1.98 -9.71 -5.68
C TYR A 52 -2.71 -9.26 -6.96
N PRO A 53 -3.91 -9.80 -7.26
CA PRO A 53 -4.60 -9.45 -8.49
C PRO A 53 -5.00 -7.96 -8.52
N ILE A 54 -4.58 -7.25 -9.57
CA ILE A 54 -4.76 -5.79 -9.67
C ILE A 54 -6.24 -5.42 -9.76
N GLY A 55 -7.07 -6.30 -10.35
CA GLY A 55 -8.53 -6.10 -10.38
C GLY A 55 -9.19 -6.00 -9.00
N TYR A 56 -8.51 -6.43 -7.93
CA TYR A 56 -8.96 -6.27 -6.55
C TYR A 56 -8.21 -5.19 -5.78
N LEU A 57 -7.26 -4.47 -6.40
CA LEU A 57 -6.46 -3.47 -5.72
C LEU A 57 -7.29 -2.19 -5.52
N PRO A 58 -7.46 -1.72 -4.27
CA PRO A 58 -8.25 -0.52 -3.98
C PRO A 58 -7.43 0.79 -4.13
N LEU A 59 -6.22 0.72 -4.69
CA LEU A 59 -5.23 1.80 -4.79
C LEU A 59 -4.53 1.75 -6.16
N SER A 60 -3.84 2.81 -6.55
CA SER A 60 -2.94 2.77 -7.70
C SER A 60 -1.65 1.98 -7.39
N MET A 61 -0.92 1.54 -8.42
CA MET A 61 0.38 0.86 -8.24
C MET A 61 1.40 1.76 -7.51
N ARG A 62 1.44 3.06 -7.82
CA ARG A 62 2.32 4.03 -7.16
C ARG A 62 1.98 4.21 -5.68
N GLN A 63 0.68 4.28 -5.35
CA GLN A 63 0.22 4.34 -3.97
C GLN A 63 0.59 3.07 -3.18
N LEU A 64 0.42 1.89 -3.78
CA LEU A 64 0.84 0.62 -3.18
C LEU A 64 2.35 0.63 -2.93
N GLU A 65 3.15 0.97 -3.94
CA GLU A 65 4.61 1.06 -3.82
C GLU A 65 5.05 2.01 -2.70
N ARG A 66 4.40 3.17 -2.59
CA ARG A 66 4.71 4.17 -1.56
C ARG A 66 4.37 3.68 -0.16
N LEU A 67 3.23 3.00 0.03
CA LEU A 67 2.90 2.35 1.30
C LEU A 67 3.96 1.31 1.67
N LEU A 68 4.29 0.41 0.74
CA LEU A 68 5.24 -0.67 0.97
C LEU A 68 6.63 -0.13 1.30
N SER A 69 7.17 0.79 0.49
CA SER A 69 8.50 1.38 0.69
C SER A 69 8.59 2.19 1.99
N THR A 70 7.59 3.01 2.30
CA THR A 70 7.60 3.89 3.47
C THR A 70 7.52 3.08 4.77
N PHE A 71 6.54 2.19 4.91
CA PHE A 71 6.35 1.46 6.16
C PHE A 71 7.37 0.32 6.34
N SER A 72 7.96 -0.19 5.27
CA SER A 72 9.07 -1.17 5.37
C SER A 72 10.35 -0.56 5.94
N THR A 73 10.56 0.75 5.76
CA THR A 73 11.80 1.42 6.16
C THR A 73 11.63 2.28 7.42
N ASP A 74 10.47 2.93 7.60
CA ASP A 74 10.23 3.85 8.71
C ASP A 74 9.50 3.18 9.88
N GLY A 75 10.27 2.72 10.87
CA GLY A 75 9.75 2.17 12.13
C GLY A 75 9.00 3.19 12.99
N ARG A 76 9.31 4.49 12.88
CA ARG A 76 8.65 5.55 13.64
C ARG A 76 7.26 5.82 13.08
N LEU A 77 7.10 5.87 11.76
CA LEU A 77 5.79 5.96 11.11
C LEU A 77 4.93 4.72 11.43
N ARG A 78 5.52 3.51 11.42
CA ARG A 78 4.80 2.30 11.84
C ARG A 78 4.29 2.37 13.27
N ALA A 79 5.06 2.95 14.20
CA ALA A 79 4.62 3.09 15.59
C ALA A 79 3.36 3.97 15.72
N ARG A 80 3.20 4.98 14.85
CA ARG A 80 2.02 5.86 14.82
C ARG A 80 0.74 5.15 14.39
N LEU A 81 0.84 4.00 13.70
CA LEU A 81 -0.32 3.21 13.25
C LEU A 81 -1.10 2.57 14.41
N SER A 82 -0.52 2.53 15.62
CA SER A 82 -1.22 2.10 16.83
C SER A 82 -1.90 3.25 17.60
N GLY A 83 -1.77 4.49 17.12
CA GLY A 83 -2.25 5.70 17.80
C GLY A 83 -3.42 6.39 17.09
N PRO A 84 -3.90 7.50 17.65
CA PRO A 84 -5.02 8.27 17.08
C PRO A 84 -4.68 8.90 15.71
N GLU A 85 -3.40 9.13 15.41
CA GLU A 85 -2.95 9.68 14.11
C GLU A 85 -2.78 8.60 13.02
N ALA A 86 -3.15 7.34 13.26
CA ALA A 86 -2.93 6.23 12.33
C ALA A 86 -3.49 6.53 10.93
N LEU A 87 -4.76 6.95 10.85
CA LEU A 87 -5.41 7.26 9.57
C LEU A 87 -4.72 8.41 8.85
N ASN A 88 -4.46 9.53 9.54
CA ASN A 88 -3.78 10.68 8.95
C ASN A 88 -2.37 10.33 8.48
N THR A 89 -1.68 9.44 9.19
CA THR A 89 -0.35 8.96 8.79
C THR A 89 -0.41 8.19 7.47
N VAL A 90 -1.38 7.28 7.32
CA VAL A 90 -1.56 6.53 6.07
C VAL A 90 -1.99 7.45 4.93
N LEU A 91 -2.93 8.37 5.17
CA LEU A 91 -3.39 9.31 4.15
C LEU A 91 -2.27 10.22 3.67
N ALA A 92 -1.43 10.74 4.57
CA ALA A 92 -0.28 11.56 4.21
C ALA A 92 0.73 10.78 3.33
N VAL A 93 0.92 9.48 3.58
CA VAL A 93 1.73 8.62 2.70
C VAL A 93 1.05 8.41 1.36
N LEU A 94 -0.27 8.40 1.26
CA LEU A 94 -0.99 8.20 -0.01
C LEU A 94 -1.17 9.46 -0.85
N GLU A 95 -0.87 10.65 -0.30
CA GLU A 95 -0.92 11.90 -1.05
C GLU A 95 0.04 11.86 -2.25
N PRO A 96 -0.33 12.48 -3.38
CA PRO A 96 0.52 12.50 -4.56
C PRO A 96 1.77 13.32 -4.33
N THR A 97 2.84 12.92 -5.01
CA THR A 97 4.04 13.74 -5.21
C THR A 97 3.79 14.84 -6.24
N GLU A 98 4.65 15.86 -6.28
CA GLU A 98 4.55 16.92 -7.30
C GLU A 98 4.70 16.38 -8.73
N GLU A 99 5.53 15.36 -8.91
CA GLU A 99 5.66 14.65 -10.20
C GLU A 99 4.34 14.00 -10.61
N GLU A 100 3.64 13.33 -9.70
CA GLU A 100 2.34 12.70 -9.98
C GLU A 100 1.21 13.70 -10.30
N LEU A 101 1.30 14.90 -9.72
CA LEU A 101 0.38 15.99 -10.00
C LEU A 101 0.62 16.59 -11.40
N THR A 102 1.85 16.51 -11.91
CA THR A 102 2.26 17.15 -13.17
C THR A 102 2.24 16.18 -14.35
N ASP A 103 2.53 14.90 -14.15
CA ASP A 103 2.56 13.87 -15.20
C ASP A 103 1.17 13.27 -15.52
N GLY A 104 0.12 13.69 -14.81
CA GLY A 104 -1.26 13.24 -15.02
C GLY A 104 -1.57 11.83 -14.50
N SER A 105 -0.63 11.19 -13.80
CA SER A 105 -0.82 9.86 -13.20
C SER A 105 -1.73 9.88 -11.95
N TRP A 106 -1.91 11.05 -11.35
CA TRP A 106 -2.79 11.21 -10.20
C TRP A 106 -4.26 11.20 -10.63
N THR A 107 -4.96 10.13 -10.25
CA THR A 107 -6.35 9.89 -10.69
C THR A 107 -7.40 10.32 -9.65
N TRP A 108 -7.00 10.84 -8.49
CA TRP A 108 -7.94 11.23 -7.43
C TRP A 108 -8.12 12.75 -7.42
N SER A 109 -9.35 13.24 -7.34
CA SER A 109 -9.58 14.66 -7.07
C SER A 109 -9.46 14.92 -5.57
N ARG A 110 -8.60 15.87 -5.16
CA ARG A 110 -8.73 16.47 -3.83
C ARG A 110 -10.00 17.31 -3.86
N ARG A 111 -11.07 16.86 -3.21
CA ARG A 111 -12.16 17.78 -2.85
C ARG A 111 -11.59 18.74 -1.81
N SER A 112 -11.27 19.96 -2.25
CA SER A 112 -11.10 21.09 -1.34
C SER A 112 -12.39 21.22 -0.53
N ARG A 113 -12.26 21.19 0.80
CA ARG A 113 -13.35 21.55 1.70
C ARG A 113 -13.63 23.04 1.60
#